data_AF-A0A1M4WIM5-F1
#
_entry.id   AF-A0A1M4WIM5-F1
#
_cell.length_a   1.000
_cell.length_b   1.000
_cell.length_c   1.000
_cell.angle_alpha   90.00
_cell.angle_beta   90.00
_cell.angle_gamma   90.00
#
_symmetry.space_group_name_H-M   'P 1'
#
loop_
_entity.id
_entity.type
_entity.pdbx_description
1 polymer ?
#
loop_
_entity_poly.entity_id
_entity_poly.type
_entity_poly.pdbx_seq_one_letter_code
_entity_poly.pdbx_strand_id
1 'polypeptide(L)'
;MSIKIREWQVNLLKKTTSILVVMLLTGNAFSQKINTSVRVKIGESDFAFINKVKIVDLETGVPVLLEDRKYQIENPSQKATLEVKDDLIEGTLSVMEHISLKTDYIISNSLVVSYKNYERKQLTLEVYRDKEVIRYKGYYPNQTMRSEGWTSINKNEHFGNGISKTYYENGKLEKISNDITGLDTTYYPTGKIQYVTGPNFAEDYGKDGIIHTKQYFKNQLRYIEDYKAGKLNTRSYENAKKEEVKEYYKNGVLDGQEILKSINGSKRILTYNKTGKLIKNEPFEVAQDQL
;
A
#
# COMPACT_ATOMS: atom_id res chain seq x y z
N MET A 1 -44.98 33.51 15.38
CA MET A 1 -43.94 34.49 15.02
C MET A 1 -42.83 33.73 14.30
N SER A 2 -42.87 33.75 12.97
CA SER A 2 -42.09 32.90 12.07
C SER A 2 -40.77 33.56 11.71
N ILE A 3 -39.65 32.94 12.05
CA ILE A 3 -38.32 33.38 11.62
C ILE A 3 -37.83 32.40 10.55
N LYS A 4 -37.84 32.89 9.31
CA LYS A 4 -37.30 32.24 8.12
C LYS A 4 -35.77 32.11 8.25
N ILE A 5 -35.27 30.89 8.28
CA ILE A 5 -33.83 30.60 8.13
C ILE A 5 -33.55 30.54 6.63
N ARG A 6 -32.72 31.48 6.15
CA ARG A 6 -32.32 31.61 4.75
C ARG A 6 -31.37 30.49 4.35
N GLU A 7 -31.68 29.84 3.25
CA GLU A 7 -30.80 28.94 2.50
C GLU A 7 -29.53 29.69 2.07
N TRP A 8 -28.37 29.15 2.42
CA TRP A 8 -27.09 29.52 1.82
C TRP A 8 -26.80 28.54 0.69
N GLN A 9 -27.06 28.99 -0.54
CA GLN A 9 -26.50 28.37 -1.73
C GLN A 9 -24.99 28.60 -1.76
N VAL A 10 -24.21 27.55 -1.53
CA VAL A 10 -22.79 27.55 -1.85
C VAL A 10 -22.64 27.10 -3.31
N ASN A 11 -22.28 28.06 -4.15
CA ASN A 11 -21.80 27.86 -5.51
C ASN A 11 -20.60 26.89 -5.51
N LEU A 12 -20.80 25.65 -5.95
CA LEU A 12 -19.72 24.76 -6.35
C LEU A 12 -19.64 24.72 -7.89
N LEU A 13 -19.03 25.76 -8.45
CA LEU A 13 -18.64 25.80 -9.86
C LEU A 13 -17.16 25.42 -9.98
N LYS A 14 -16.94 24.31 -10.71
CA LYS A 14 -15.74 24.00 -11.52
C LYS A 14 -14.45 23.63 -10.77
N LYS A 15 -14.15 22.32 -10.79
CA LYS A 15 -13.00 21.76 -11.56
C LYS A 15 -13.11 20.22 -11.58
N THR A 16 -14.12 19.70 -12.26
CA THR A 16 -14.02 18.36 -12.82
C THR A 16 -13.14 18.47 -14.06
N THR A 17 -11.86 18.16 -13.90
CA THR A 17 -11.00 17.88 -15.05
C THR A 17 -11.42 16.52 -15.59
N SER A 18 -12.56 16.50 -16.30
CA SER A 18 -12.91 15.41 -17.17
C SER A 18 -11.83 15.40 -18.26
N ILE A 19 -10.87 14.49 -18.16
CA ILE A 19 -10.01 14.13 -19.28
C ILE A 19 -10.95 13.48 -20.29
N LEU A 20 -11.52 14.30 -21.16
CA LEU A 20 -12.19 13.86 -22.36
C LEU A 20 -11.07 13.34 -23.28
N VAL A 21 -10.76 12.05 -23.17
CA VAL A 21 -10.00 11.34 -24.21
C VAL A 21 -10.92 11.31 -25.42
N VAL A 22 -10.79 12.32 -26.28
CA VAL A 22 -11.39 12.28 -27.61
C VAL A 22 -10.70 11.14 -28.34
N MET A 23 -11.35 9.98 -28.43
CA MET A 23 -11.00 8.99 -29.43
C MET A 23 -11.28 9.63 -30.80
N LEU A 24 -10.24 10.19 -31.42
CA LEU A 24 -10.25 10.55 -32.82
C LEU A 24 -10.33 9.26 -33.66
N LEU A 25 -11.54 8.72 -33.79
CA LEU A 25 -11.90 7.83 -34.89
C LEU A 25 -12.17 8.70 -36.12
N THR A 26 -11.13 9.32 -36.67
CA THR A 26 -11.23 10.00 -37.96
C THR A 26 -9.96 9.80 -38.77
N GLY A 27 -10.12 9.10 -39.90
CA GLY A 27 -9.24 9.16 -41.04
C GLY A 27 -8.22 8.04 -41.13
N ASN A 28 -8.45 7.14 -42.09
CA ASN A 28 -7.39 6.41 -42.80
C ASN A 28 -6.50 7.41 -43.58
N ALA A 29 -5.84 8.33 -42.87
CA ALA A 29 -4.85 9.23 -43.43
C ALA A 29 -3.51 8.50 -43.35
N PHE A 30 -3.08 7.95 -44.49
CA PHE A 30 -1.75 7.38 -44.79
C PHE A 30 -0.84 7.15 -43.57
N SER A 31 -1.17 6.15 -42.76
CA SER A 31 -0.19 5.63 -41.80
C SER A 31 0.84 4.86 -42.61
N GLN A 32 2.10 5.28 -42.59
CA GLN A 32 3.15 4.47 -43.17
C GLN A 32 3.29 3.21 -42.32
N LYS A 33 3.07 2.05 -42.95
CA LYS A 33 3.40 0.77 -42.33
C LYS A 33 4.91 0.65 -42.37
N ILE A 34 5.56 0.82 -41.22
CA ILE A 34 6.99 0.49 -41.14
C ILE A 34 7.07 -1.03 -41.05
N ASN A 35 7.66 -1.64 -42.08
CA ASN A 35 7.97 -3.07 -42.06
C ASN A 35 9.08 -3.32 -41.02
N THR A 36 8.72 -4.09 -40.00
CA THR A 36 9.50 -5.08 -39.21
C THR A 36 10.87 -4.75 -38.61
N SER A 37 11.59 -3.72 -39.03
CA SER A 37 12.96 -3.45 -38.58
C SER A 37 13.06 -2.66 -37.28
N VAL A 38 11.94 -2.20 -36.71
CA VAL A 38 11.93 -1.39 -35.49
C VAL A 38 10.99 -1.96 -34.42
N ARG A 39 11.28 -1.63 -33.16
CA ARG A 39 10.42 -1.90 -32.01
C ARG A 39 10.33 -0.69 -31.08
N VAL A 40 9.24 -0.65 -30.31
CA VAL A 40 9.06 0.33 -29.25
C VAL A 40 9.74 -0.20 -27.99
N LYS A 41 10.73 0.53 -27.49
CA LYS A 41 11.42 0.24 -26.23
C LYS A 41 10.83 1.12 -25.14
N ILE A 42 10.07 0.49 -24.26
CA ILE A 42 9.74 1.02 -22.95
C ILE A 42 11.02 0.84 -22.11
N GLY A 43 11.37 1.80 -21.26
CA GLY A 43 12.48 1.61 -20.32
C GLY A 43 12.25 0.39 -19.40
N GLU A 44 13.20 0.09 -18.51
CA GLU A 44 13.04 -1.04 -17.57
C GLU A 44 11.68 -0.99 -16.84
N SER A 45 11.04 -2.15 -16.68
CA SER A 45 9.64 -2.32 -16.23
C SER A 45 9.31 -1.52 -14.97
N ASP A 46 10.25 -1.50 -14.03
CA ASP A 46 10.10 -0.87 -12.72
C ASP A 46 10.13 0.66 -12.81
N PHE A 47 10.51 1.18 -13.97
CA PHE A 47 10.67 2.60 -14.30
C PHE A 47 9.88 2.99 -15.55
N ALA A 48 8.88 2.20 -15.97
CA ALA A 48 8.12 2.46 -17.20
C ALA A 48 7.48 3.87 -17.23
N PHE A 49 7.12 4.42 -16.06
CA PHE A 49 6.59 5.77 -15.90
C PHE A 49 7.67 6.87 -15.79
N ILE A 50 8.93 6.51 -15.60
CA ILE A 50 10.04 7.46 -15.42
C ILE A 50 10.87 7.57 -16.70
N ASN A 51 11.07 6.45 -17.38
CA ASN A 51 11.88 6.38 -18.58
C ASN A 51 11.10 6.80 -19.82
N LYS A 52 11.75 7.60 -20.68
CA LYS A 52 11.19 7.93 -21.99
C LYS A 52 11.10 6.69 -22.88
N VAL A 53 9.97 6.53 -23.54
CA VAL A 53 9.76 5.59 -24.64
C VAL A 53 10.68 5.97 -25.79
N LYS A 54 11.31 4.97 -26.39
CA LYS A 54 12.20 5.13 -27.55
C LYS A 54 11.80 4.19 -28.67
N ILE A 55 12.11 4.57 -29.89
CA ILE A 55 12.10 3.67 -31.04
C ILE A 55 13.52 3.18 -31.24
N VAL A 56 13.68 1.87 -31.39
CA VAL A 56 14.98 1.23 -31.62
C VAL A 56 14.88 0.24 -32.75
N ASP A 57 16.00 0.00 -33.41
CA ASP A 57 16.16 -1.09 -34.35
C ASP A 57 15.89 -2.43 -33.64
N LEU A 58 15.19 -3.34 -34.32
CA LEU A 58 14.71 -4.58 -33.74
C LEU A 58 15.87 -5.52 -33.39
N GLU A 59 16.90 -5.59 -34.22
CA GLU A 59 18.02 -6.53 -34.08
C GLU A 59 19.13 -5.95 -33.20
N THR A 60 19.56 -4.74 -33.50
CA THR A 60 20.71 -4.09 -32.86
C THR A 60 20.34 -3.35 -31.58
N GLY A 61 19.07 -2.96 -31.41
CA GLY A 61 18.62 -2.15 -30.29
C GLY A 61 19.11 -0.70 -30.31
N VAL A 62 19.72 -0.27 -31.42
CA VAL A 62 20.21 1.10 -31.62
C VAL A 62 19.00 2.06 -31.75
N PRO A 63 19.01 3.24 -31.10
CA PRO A 63 17.94 4.23 -31.27
C PRO A 63 17.74 4.63 -32.73
N VAL A 64 16.48 4.68 -33.16
CA VAL A 64 16.07 5.13 -34.49
C VAL A 64 15.30 6.42 -34.33
N LEU A 65 15.75 7.47 -35.02
CA LEU A 65 15.01 8.73 -35.13
C LEU A 65 13.93 8.59 -36.19
N LEU A 66 12.72 8.98 -35.82
CA LEU A 66 11.57 8.99 -36.72
C LEU A 66 11.22 10.43 -37.06
N GLU A 67 10.81 10.67 -38.30
CA GLU A 67 10.29 11.96 -38.74
C GLU A 67 8.89 12.22 -38.15
N ASP A 68 8.49 13.49 -38.13
CA ASP A 68 7.18 13.92 -37.65
C ASP A 68 6.04 13.39 -38.55
N ARG A 69 5.34 12.34 -38.08
CA ARG A 69 4.17 11.73 -38.75
C ARG A 69 3.57 10.60 -37.90
N LYS A 70 2.54 9.95 -38.46
CA LYS A 70 1.88 8.76 -37.90
C LYS A 70 2.50 7.46 -38.41
N TYR A 71 2.62 6.49 -37.51
CA TYR A 71 3.26 5.21 -37.73
C TYR A 71 2.42 4.05 -37.23
N GLN A 72 2.43 2.96 -37.99
CA GLN A 72 2.00 1.65 -37.55
C GLN A 72 3.21 0.72 -37.52
N ILE A 73 3.48 0.16 -36.34
CA ILE A 73 4.55 -0.81 -36.12
C ILE A 73 3.88 -2.14 -35.77
N GLU A 74 4.20 -3.19 -36.52
CA GLU A 74 3.70 -4.54 -36.27
C GLU A 74 4.86 -5.52 -36.47
N ASN A 75 5.21 -6.22 -35.39
CA ASN A 75 6.20 -7.28 -35.37
C ASN A 75 5.66 -8.44 -34.50
N PRO A 76 6.34 -9.61 -34.43
CA PRO A 76 5.79 -10.77 -33.73
C PRO A 76 5.44 -10.54 -32.26
N SER A 77 6.10 -9.61 -31.57
CA SER A 77 5.91 -9.33 -30.14
C SER A 77 5.19 -8.02 -29.86
N GLN A 78 4.98 -7.15 -30.85
CA GLN A 78 4.42 -5.82 -30.63
C GLN A 78 3.52 -5.33 -31.75
N LYS A 79 2.50 -4.57 -31.35
CA LYS A 79 1.66 -3.79 -32.25
C LYS A 79 1.50 -2.38 -31.69
N ALA A 80 1.92 -1.36 -32.44
CA ALA A 80 1.85 0.02 -32.01
C ALA A 80 1.21 0.91 -33.07
N THR A 81 0.47 1.92 -32.61
CA THR A 81 -0.01 3.05 -33.41
C THR A 81 0.52 4.31 -32.75
N LEU A 82 1.44 5.00 -33.42
CA LEU A 82 2.20 6.12 -32.85
C LEU A 82 2.05 7.37 -33.72
N GLU A 83 2.17 8.52 -33.09
CA GLU A 83 2.38 9.82 -33.73
C GLU A 83 3.66 10.42 -33.16
N VAL A 84 4.59 10.78 -34.04
CA VAL A 84 5.81 11.49 -33.70
C VAL A 84 5.63 12.95 -34.09
N LYS A 85 5.91 13.86 -33.17
CA LYS A 85 5.87 15.29 -33.41
C LYS A 85 6.87 15.99 -32.49
N ASP A 86 7.76 16.82 -33.04
CA ASP A 86 8.77 17.55 -32.27
C ASP A 86 9.60 16.59 -31.36
N ASP A 87 10.00 15.43 -31.90
CA ASP A 87 10.69 14.33 -31.19
C ASP A 87 9.89 13.68 -30.02
N LEU A 88 8.61 14.02 -29.87
CA LEU A 88 7.72 13.44 -28.88
C LEU A 88 6.84 12.36 -29.48
N ILE A 89 6.64 11.28 -28.73
CA ILE A 89 5.85 10.12 -29.13
C ILE A 89 4.53 10.14 -28.37
N GLU A 90 3.44 10.05 -29.12
CA GLU A 90 2.08 9.84 -28.65
C GLU A 90 1.54 8.52 -29.21
N GLY A 91 0.67 7.83 -28.49
CA GLY A 91 -0.10 6.72 -29.05
C GLY A 91 -0.25 5.50 -28.16
N THR A 92 -0.40 4.34 -28.80
CA THR A 92 -0.67 3.07 -28.12
C THR A 92 0.30 1.98 -28.55
N LEU A 93 0.57 1.06 -27.63
CA LEU A 93 1.44 -0.09 -27.86
C LEU A 93 0.86 -1.30 -27.14
N SER A 94 0.67 -2.39 -27.86
CA SER A 94 0.41 -3.72 -27.32
C SER A 94 1.68 -4.56 -27.42
N VAL A 95 2.11 -5.14 -26.31
CA VAL A 95 3.24 -6.08 -26.24
C VAL A 95 2.71 -7.47 -25.88
N MET A 96 3.12 -8.49 -26.62
CA MET A 96 2.89 -9.91 -26.33
C MET A 96 4.21 -10.52 -25.87
N GLU A 97 4.27 -10.92 -24.60
CA GLU A 97 5.47 -11.56 -24.02
C GLU A 97 5.43 -13.07 -24.18
N HIS A 98 4.25 -13.67 -23.98
CA HIS A 98 3.96 -15.09 -24.16
C HIS A 98 2.54 -15.25 -24.72
N ILE A 99 2.19 -16.47 -25.18
CA ILE A 99 0.84 -16.81 -25.68
C ILE A 99 -0.28 -16.37 -24.71
N SER A 100 0.00 -16.35 -23.41
CA SER A 100 -0.96 -15.97 -22.38
C SER A 100 -0.78 -14.56 -21.82
N LEU A 101 0.33 -13.85 -22.08
CA LEU A 101 0.64 -12.57 -21.43
C LEU A 101 0.67 -11.42 -22.44
N LYS A 102 -0.17 -10.42 -22.20
CA LYS A 102 -0.28 -9.23 -23.04
C LYS A 102 -0.30 -7.98 -22.16
N THR A 103 0.41 -6.94 -22.59
CA THR A 103 0.35 -5.62 -21.96
C THR A 103 0.00 -4.54 -22.98
N ASP A 104 -1.02 -3.74 -22.66
CA ASP A 104 -1.44 -2.58 -23.46
C ASP A 104 -1.00 -1.29 -22.78
N TYR A 105 -0.25 -0.46 -23.49
CA TYR A 105 0.31 0.81 -23.03
C TYR A 105 -0.36 1.99 -23.76
N ILE A 106 -0.52 3.10 -23.02
CA ILE A 106 -0.80 4.42 -23.57
C ILE A 106 0.43 5.29 -23.31
N ILE A 107 0.88 5.96 -24.36
CA ILE A 107 2.09 6.78 -24.39
C ILE A 107 1.67 8.22 -24.68
N SER A 108 2.18 9.14 -23.87
CA SER A 108 2.06 10.58 -24.13
C SER A 108 3.33 11.32 -23.76
N ASN A 109 3.74 12.26 -24.59
CA ASN A 109 4.98 13.02 -24.50
C ASN A 109 6.20 12.12 -24.28
N SER A 110 6.25 11.02 -25.03
CA SER A 110 7.25 9.96 -24.91
C SER A 110 7.31 9.29 -23.54
N LEU A 111 6.25 9.33 -22.74
CA LEU A 111 6.16 8.68 -21.43
C LEU A 111 4.98 7.72 -21.41
N VAL A 112 5.13 6.57 -20.75
CA VAL A 112 3.96 5.74 -20.43
C VAL A 112 3.08 6.52 -19.45
N VAL A 113 1.80 6.68 -19.79
CA VAL A 113 0.80 7.32 -18.92
C VAL A 113 -0.20 6.32 -18.36
N SER A 114 -0.36 5.16 -18.98
CA SER A 114 -1.07 4.03 -18.39
C SER A 114 -0.66 2.72 -19.05
N TYR A 115 -0.83 1.62 -18.34
CA TYR A 115 -0.82 0.30 -18.95
C TYR A 115 -1.84 -0.64 -18.33
N LYS A 116 -2.18 -1.70 -19.06
CA LYS A 116 -3.04 -2.79 -18.60
C LYS A 116 -2.39 -4.13 -18.91
N ASN A 117 -2.29 -4.99 -17.90
CA ASN A 117 -1.80 -6.36 -18.07
C ASN A 117 -2.97 -7.32 -18.19
N TYR A 118 -2.80 -8.30 -19.07
CA TYR A 118 -3.76 -9.34 -19.32
C TYR A 118 -3.08 -10.71 -19.25
N GLU A 119 -3.74 -11.64 -18.55
CA GLU A 119 -3.40 -13.05 -18.58
C GLU A 119 -4.56 -13.83 -19.22
N ARG A 120 -4.30 -14.58 -20.30
CA ARG A 120 -5.31 -15.34 -21.05
C ARG A 120 -6.55 -14.49 -21.40
N LYS A 121 -6.32 -13.23 -21.79
CA LYS A 121 -7.33 -12.20 -22.11
C LYS A 121 -8.12 -11.64 -20.91
N GLN A 122 -7.81 -12.05 -19.69
CA GLN A 122 -8.40 -11.49 -18.47
C GLN A 122 -7.53 -10.34 -17.95
N LEU A 123 -8.16 -9.22 -17.59
CA LEU A 123 -7.45 -8.06 -17.03
C LEU A 123 -6.97 -8.40 -15.61
N THR A 124 -5.66 -8.33 -15.38
CA THR A 124 -5.04 -8.65 -14.08
C THR A 124 -4.53 -7.41 -13.36
N LEU A 125 -4.18 -6.34 -14.10
CA LEU A 125 -3.66 -5.10 -13.54
C LEU A 125 -3.99 -3.94 -14.48
N GLU A 126 -4.48 -2.83 -13.91
CA GLU A 126 -4.53 -1.53 -14.56
C GLU A 126 -3.67 -0.55 -13.77
N VAL A 127 -2.86 0.24 -14.48
CA VAL A 127 -2.02 1.27 -13.87
C VAL A 127 -2.12 2.54 -14.70
N TYR A 128 -2.29 3.68 -14.04
CA TYR A 128 -2.29 4.98 -14.69
C TYR A 128 -1.51 6.00 -13.88
N ARG A 129 -0.96 6.98 -14.59
CA ARG A 129 -0.19 8.07 -14.05
C ARG A 129 -0.98 9.37 -14.19
N ASP A 130 -1.01 10.12 -13.11
CA ASP A 130 -1.51 11.47 -13.02
C ASP A 130 -0.40 12.33 -12.41
N LYS A 131 0.32 13.06 -13.27
CA LYS A 131 1.51 13.82 -12.91
C LYS A 131 2.58 12.96 -12.23
N GLU A 132 2.77 13.12 -10.93
CA GLU A 132 3.77 12.41 -10.13
C GLU A 132 3.15 11.29 -9.29
N VAL A 133 1.86 11.01 -9.46
CA VAL A 133 1.16 9.95 -8.75
C VAL A 133 0.79 8.85 -9.75
N ILE A 134 1.23 7.63 -9.46
CA ILE A 134 0.85 6.43 -10.19
C ILE A 134 -0.18 5.70 -9.33
N ARG A 135 -1.30 5.31 -9.93
CA ARG A 135 -2.40 4.58 -9.28
C ARG A 135 -2.58 3.26 -9.98
N TYR A 136 -2.87 2.22 -9.20
CA TYR A 136 -3.04 0.88 -9.74
C TYR A 136 -4.28 0.20 -9.16
N LYS A 137 -4.84 -0.73 -9.94
CA LYS A 137 -5.80 -1.73 -9.46
C LYS A 137 -5.46 -3.10 -10.03
N GLY A 138 -5.34 -4.09 -9.15
CA GLY A 138 -5.13 -5.49 -9.49
C GLY A 138 -6.42 -6.29 -9.34
N TYR A 139 -6.56 -7.36 -10.12
CA TYR A 139 -7.75 -8.20 -10.15
C TYR A 139 -7.42 -9.68 -10.02
N TYR A 140 -8.35 -10.42 -9.43
CA TYR A 140 -8.37 -11.88 -9.45
C TYR A 140 -8.91 -12.40 -10.80
N PRO A 141 -8.73 -13.70 -11.13
CA PRO A 141 -9.30 -14.31 -12.33
C PRO A 141 -10.83 -14.22 -12.42
N ASN A 142 -11.52 -14.12 -11.27
CA ASN A 142 -12.97 -13.90 -11.21
C ASN A 142 -13.37 -12.42 -11.42
N GLN A 143 -12.42 -11.55 -11.76
CA GLN A 143 -12.54 -10.10 -11.93
C GLN A 143 -12.92 -9.30 -10.67
N THR A 144 -12.90 -9.92 -9.49
CA THR A 144 -13.00 -9.17 -8.24
C THR A 144 -11.71 -8.38 -7.98
N MET A 145 -11.84 -7.23 -7.31
CA MET A 145 -10.70 -6.41 -6.92
C MET A 145 -9.79 -7.24 -6.03
N ARG A 146 -8.50 -7.32 -6.37
CA ARG A 146 -7.46 -7.96 -5.56
C ARG A 146 -6.67 -6.93 -4.77
N SER A 147 -6.34 -5.81 -5.42
CA SER A 147 -5.57 -4.75 -4.79
C SER A 147 -5.85 -3.40 -5.43
N GLU A 148 -5.64 -2.34 -4.67
CA GLU A 148 -5.58 -0.97 -5.20
C GLU A 148 -4.60 -0.14 -4.40
N GLY A 149 -4.05 0.91 -5.00
CA GLY A 149 -3.19 1.81 -4.27
C GLY A 149 -2.56 2.87 -5.15
N TRP A 150 -1.60 3.58 -4.56
CA TRP A 150 -0.84 4.59 -5.26
C TRP A 150 0.62 4.60 -4.85
N THR A 151 1.47 5.10 -5.74
CA THR A 151 2.89 5.38 -5.50
C THR A 151 3.20 6.77 -6.05
N SER A 152 4.03 7.52 -5.34
CA SER A 152 4.50 8.83 -5.77
C SER A 152 5.91 8.71 -6.32
N ILE A 153 6.14 9.34 -7.48
CA ILE A 153 7.45 9.45 -8.13
C ILE A 153 8.06 10.85 -7.93
N ASN A 154 7.46 11.70 -7.09
CA ASN A 154 8.02 12.99 -6.71
C ASN A 154 9.17 12.79 -5.71
N LYS A 155 10.40 13.11 -6.12
CA LYS A 155 11.59 13.00 -5.27
C LYS A 155 11.74 14.10 -4.21
N ASN A 156 10.99 15.19 -4.34
CA ASN A 156 11.03 16.36 -3.46
C ASN A 156 9.95 16.33 -2.36
N GLU A 157 8.92 15.50 -2.52
CA GLU A 157 7.88 15.26 -1.51
C GLU A 157 8.03 13.83 -0.93
N HIS A 158 7.10 12.94 -1.25
CA HIS A 158 7.18 11.52 -0.92
C HIS A 158 7.54 10.74 -2.16
N PHE A 159 8.66 10.00 -2.13
CA PHE A 159 9.02 9.05 -3.20
C PHE A 159 8.79 7.63 -2.71
N GLY A 160 7.87 6.91 -3.36
CA GLY A 160 7.53 5.55 -3.01
C GLY A 160 6.03 5.34 -2.80
N ASN A 161 5.70 4.15 -2.30
CA ASN A 161 4.33 3.71 -2.09
C ASN A 161 3.60 4.61 -1.09
N GLY A 162 2.33 4.88 -1.35
CA GLY A 162 1.45 5.57 -0.43
C GLY A 162 0.59 4.59 0.37
N ILE A 163 -0.73 4.75 0.23
CA ILE A 163 -1.69 3.83 0.83
C ILE A 163 -2.10 2.79 -0.21
N SER A 164 -2.09 1.52 0.21
CA SER A 164 -2.57 0.39 -0.58
C SER A 164 -3.57 -0.44 0.21
N LYS A 165 -4.40 -1.18 -0.52
CA LYS A 165 -5.36 -2.12 0.03
C LYS A 165 -5.28 -3.43 -0.71
N THR A 166 -5.46 -4.53 0.01
CA THR A 166 -5.73 -5.85 -0.58
C THR A 166 -7.08 -6.35 -0.14
N TYR A 167 -7.67 -7.19 -0.96
CA TYR A 167 -9.01 -7.73 -0.78
C TYR A 167 -8.96 -9.24 -0.95
N TYR A 168 -9.79 -9.95 -0.20
CA TYR A 168 -10.07 -11.36 -0.44
C TYR A 168 -10.82 -11.55 -1.77
N GLU A 169 -10.79 -12.76 -2.34
CA GLU A 169 -11.54 -13.11 -3.57
C GLU A 169 -13.05 -12.89 -3.49
N ASN A 170 -13.60 -12.80 -2.27
CA ASN A 170 -15.01 -12.46 -2.04
C ASN A 170 -15.29 -10.95 -2.00
N GLY A 171 -14.29 -10.12 -2.31
CA GLY A 171 -14.35 -8.66 -2.37
C GLY A 171 -14.26 -7.95 -1.02
N LYS A 172 -14.12 -8.68 0.10
CA LYS A 172 -13.94 -8.07 1.42
C LYS A 172 -12.51 -7.58 1.62
N LEU A 173 -12.36 -6.47 2.32
CA LEU A 173 -11.06 -5.91 2.68
C LEU A 173 -10.25 -6.92 3.52
N GLU A 174 -9.01 -7.17 3.11
CA GLU A 174 -8.06 -8.04 3.80
C GLU A 174 -7.01 -7.21 4.53
N LYS A 175 -6.42 -6.22 3.86
CA LYS A 175 -5.35 -5.40 4.42
C LYS A 175 -5.43 -3.96 3.94
N ILE A 176 -5.07 -3.02 4.80
CA ILE A 176 -4.66 -1.66 4.44
C ILE A 176 -3.19 -1.51 4.85
N SER A 177 -2.35 -1.09 3.93
CA SER A 177 -0.95 -0.72 4.19
C SER A 177 -0.73 0.76 3.93
N ASN A 178 -0.12 1.46 4.88
CA ASN A 178 0.17 2.88 4.78
C ASN A 178 1.66 3.13 4.99
N ASP A 179 2.42 3.03 3.90
CA ASP A 179 3.88 3.16 3.88
C ASP A 179 4.37 4.56 4.30
N ILE A 180 3.49 5.58 4.26
CA ILE A 180 3.80 6.94 4.74
C ILE A 180 3.92 6.95 6.27
N THR A 181 3.08 6.18 6.96
CA THR A 181 3.06 6.10 8.43
C THR A 181 3.73 4.83 8.97
N GLY A 182 4.00 3.85 8.11
CA GLY A 182 4.39 2.49 8.49
C GLY A 182 3.27 1.71 9.19
N LEU A 183 2.01 2.15 9.09
CA LEU A 183 0.87 1.51 9.75
C LEU A 183 0.18 0.53 8.80
N ASP A 184 0.06 -0.71 9.24
CA ASP A 184 -0.66 -1.78 8.58
C ASP A 184 -1.87 -2.18 9.42
N THR A 185 -3.01 -2.44 8.76
CA THR A 185 -4.20 -3.02 9.38
C THR A 185 -4.66 -4.22 8.59
N THR A 186 -4.79 -5.36 9.24
CA THR A 186 -5.29 -6.61 8.67
C THR A 186 -6.66 -6.92 9.23
N TYR A 187 -7.54 -7.45 8.40
CA TYR A 187 -8.93 -7.75 8.72
C TYR A 187 -9.20 -9.24 8.55
N TYR A 188 -10.06 -9.79 9.38
CA TYR A 188 -10.66 -11.08 9.12
C TYR A 188 -11.61 -11.02 7.91
N PRO A 189 -11.95 -12.16 7.29
CA PRO A 189 -13.02 -12.24 6.28
C PRO A 189 -14.41 -11.82 6.78
N THR A 190 -14.58 -11.57 8.09
CA THR A 190 -15.80 -10.99 8.66
C THR A 190 -15.84 -9.46 8.52
N GLY A 191 -14.72 -8.81 8.16
CA GLY A 191 -14.54 -7.37 8.12
C GLY A 191 -14.09 -6.76 9.45
N LYS A 192 -13.92 -7.57 10.49
CA LYS A 192 -13.38 -7.13 11.78
C LYS A 192 -11.86 -7.06 11.73
N ILE A 193 -11.28 -6.11 12.44
CA ILE A 193 -9.83 -5.99 12.57
C ILE A 193 -9.29 -7.26 13.22
N GLN A 194 -8.16 -7.75 12.69
CA GLN A 194 -7.39 -8.85 13.22
C GLN A 194 -6.10 -8.33 13.86
N TYR A 195 -5.36 -7.50 13.11
CA TYR A 195 -4.10 -6.90 13.57
C TYR A 195 -4.02 -5.45 13.16
N VAL A 196 -3.41 -4.63 14.02
CA VAL A 196 -2.87 -3.32 13.64
C VAL A 196 -1.40 -3.32 14.02
N THR A 197 -0.50 -2.97 13.11
CA THR A 197 0.95 -2.97 13.37
C THR A 197 1.60 -1.72 12.80
N GLY A 198 2.57 -1.16 13.52
CA GLY A 198 3.41 -0.07 13.07
C GLY A 198 4.74 -0.02 13.83
N PRO A 199 5.60 0.99 13.58
CA PRO A 199 6.99 0.99 14.07
C PRO A 199 7.17 0.80 15.58
N ASN A 200 6.20 1.25 16.38
CA ASN A 200 6.25 1.20 17.84
C ASN A 200 4.87 0.84 18.43
N PHE A 201 4.09 0.07 17.68
CA PHE A 201 2.69 -0.17 17.99
C PHE A 201 2.23 -1.51 17.41
N ALA A 202 1.55 -2.32 18.22
CA ALA A 202 0.87 -3.52 17.74
C ALA A 202 -0.40 -3.78 18.54
N GLU A 203 -1.49 -4.15 17.88
CA GLU A 203 -2.73 -4.59 18.51
C GLU A 203 -3.17 -5.90 17.86
N ASP A 204 -3.58 -6.88 18.67
CA ASP A 204 -4.20 -8.14 18.26
C ASP A 204 -5.65 -8.18 18.73
N TYR A 205 -6.53 -8.65 17.85
CA TYR A 205 -7.96 -8.75 18.08
C TYR A 205 -8.46 -10.15 17.79
N GLY A 206 -9.43 -10.60 18.57
CA GLY A 206 -10.19 -11.82 18.30
C GLY A 206 -11.15 -11.66 17.12
N LYS A 207 -11.67 -12.80 16.63
CA LYS A 207 -12.71 -12.84 15.57
C LYS A 207 -14.02 -12.15 15.98
N ASP A 208 -14.22 -11.95 17.27
CA ASP A 208 -15.33 -11.18 17.83
C ASP A 208 -15.08 -9.65 17.76
N GLY A 209 -13.87 -9.22 17.43
CA GLY A 209 -13.46 -7.81 17.38
C GLY A 209 -12.99 -7.28 18.73
N ILE A 210 -12.83 -8.15 19.73
CA ILE A 210 -12.35 -7.78 21.06
C ILE A 210 -10.82 -7.81 21.06
N ILE A 211 -10.21 -6.75 21.59
CA ILE A 211 -8.75 -6.68 21.73
C ILE A 211 -8.26 -7.74 22.72
N HIS A 212 -7.17 -8.42 22.37
CA HIS A 212 -6.47 -9.35 23.25
C HIS A 212 -5.17 -8.76 23.76
N THR A 213 -4.38 -8.12 22.89
CA THR A 213 -3.09 -7.55 23.27
C THR A 213 -2.87 -6.19 22.62
N LYS A 214 -2.14 -5.34 23.32
CA LYS A 214 -1.67 -4.04 22.82
C LYS A 214 -0.23 -3.82 23.26
N GLN A 215 0.64 -3.51 22.31
CA GLN A 215 2.02 -3.16 22.54
C GLN A 215 2.26 -1.74 22.03
N TYR A 216 2.90 -0.91 22.84
CA TYR A 216 3.18 0.47 22.45
C TYR A 216 4.34 1.05 23.23
N PHE A 217 4.89 2.14 22.70
CA PHE A 217 5.85 2.97 23.44
C PHE A 217 5.17 4.20 24.04
N LYS A 218 5.51 4.50 25.29
CA LYS A 218 5.15 5.75 25.96
C LYS A 218 6.31 6.20 26.82
N ASN A 219 6.77 7.44 26.64
CA ASN A 219 7.94 7.99 27.33
C ASN A 219 9.20 7.08 27.21
N GLN A 220 9.46 6.58 26.00
CA GLN A 220 10.54 5.62 25.69
C GLN A 220 10.44 4.24 26.37
N LEU A 221 9.39 3.98 27.16
CA LEU A 221 9.13 2.68 27.76
C LEU A 221 8.20 1.87 26.87
N ARG A 222 8.53 0.59 26.67
CA ARG A 222 7.67 -0.37 25.98
C ARG A 222 6.67 -0.94 26.97
N TYR A 223 5.40 -0.85 26.62
CA TYR A 223 4.29 -1.45 27.34
C TYR A 223 3.74 -2.63 26.55
N ILE A 224 3.39 -3.69 27.26
CA ILE A 224 2.66 -4.85 26.76
C ILE A 224 1.41 -4.99 27.64
N GLU A 225 0.25 -4.83 27.06
CA GLU A 225 -1.04 -4.94 27.74
C GLU A 225 -1.78 -6.17 27.23
N ASP A 226 -2.32 -6.97 28.15
CA ASP A 226 -3.23 -8.07 27.84
C ASP A 226 -4.63 -7.74 28.32
N TYR A 227 -5.61 -8.14 27.53
CA TYR A 227 -7.02 -7.86 27.73
C TYR A 227 -7.79 -9.16 27.86
N LYS A 228 -8.77 -9.17 28.77
CA LYS A 228 -9.71 -10.28 28.96
C LYS A 228 -11.12 -9.74 28.82
N ALA A 229 -11.87 -10.28 27.84
CA ALA A 229 -13.21 -9.81 27.50
C ALA A 229 -13.26 -8.28 27.27
N GLY A 230 -12.24 -7.74 26.59
CA GLY A 230 -12.15 -6.32 26.23
C GLY A 230 -11.75 -5.38 27.36
N LYS A 231 -11.42 -5.91 28.55
CA LYS A 231 -10.95 -5.12 29.69
C LYS A 231 -9.48 -5.41 29.95
N LEU A 232 -8.70 -4.36 30.25
CA LEU A 232 -7.30 -4.50 30.65
C LEU A 232 -7.21 -5.46 31.84
N ASN A 233 -6.36 -6.48 31.69
CA ASN A 233 -6.14 -7.55 32.67
C ASN A 233 -4.72 -7.47 33.24
N THR A 234 -3.72 -7.28 32.38
CA THR A 234 -2.32 -7.11 32.78
C THR A 234 -1.64 -6.04 31.95
N ARG A 235 -0.65 -5.35 32.55
CA ARG A 235 0.29 -4.48 31.84
C ARG A 235 1.70 -4.77 32.33
N SER A 236 2.59 -5.05 31.39
CA SER A 236 4.01 -5.30 31.65
C SER A 236 4.86 -4.23 31.00
N TYR A 237 5.88 -3.74 31.72
CA TYR A 237 6.84 -2.76 31.20
C TYR A 237 8.13 -2.75 32.04
N GLU A 238 9.21 -2.21 31.47
CA GLU A 238 10.42 -1.89 32.23
C GLU A 238 10.33 -0.45 32.74
N ASN A 239 10.59 -0.22 34.03
CA ASN A 239 10.56 1.13 34.60
C ASN A 239 11.91 1.86 34.41
N ALA A 240 11.98 3.14 34.81
CA ALA A 240 13.20 3.95 34.69
C ALA A 240 14.44 3.40 35.43
N LYS A 241 14.26 2.45 36.36
CA LYS A 241 15.33 1.77 37.10
C LYS A 241 15.73 0.43 36.47
N LYS A 242 15.22 0.12 35.27
CA LYS A 242 15.39 -1.18 34.60
C LYS A 242 14.82 -2.37 35.40
N GLU A 243 13.75 -2.11 36.15
CA GLU A 243 13.01 -3.17 36.86
C GLU A 243 11.80 -3.58 36.01
N GLU A 244 11.58 -4.88 35.88
CA GLU A 244 10.38 -5.41 35.22
C GLU A 244 9.18 -5.22 36.14
N VAL A 245 8.16 -4.53 35.66
CA VAL A 245 6.92 -4.27 36.37
C VAL A 245 5.79 -5.00 35.66
N LYS A 246 4.95 -5.68 36.44
CA LYS A 246 3.69 -6.28 35.97
C LYS A 246 2.54 -5.81 36.84
N GLU A 247 1.65 -5.02 36.26
CA GLU A 247 0.42 -4.55 36.88
C GLU A 247 -0.73 -5.52 36.59
N TYR A 248 -1.58 -5.74 37.59
CA TYR A 248 -2.75 -6.60 37.52
C TYR A 248 -4.02 -5.77 37.68
N TYR A 249 -5.00 -6.04 36.82
CA TYR A 249 -6.24 -5.29 36.75
C TYR A 249 -7.43 -6.23 36.94
N LYS A 250 -8.35 -5.85 37.83
CA LYS A 250 -9.63 -6.53 38.02
C LYS A 250 -10.73 -5.67 37.40
N ASN A 251 -11.33 -6.15 36.31
CA ASN A 251 -12.34 -5.41 35.55
C ASN A 251 -11.86 -4.02 35.07
N GLY A 252 -10.58 -3.89 34.72
CA GLY A 252 -9.99 -2.62 34.26
C GLY A 252 -9.54 -1.67 35.39
N VAL A 253 -9.67 -2.07 36.67
CA VAL A 253 -9.18 -1.29 37.81
C VAL A 253 -7.92 -1.96 38.37
N LEU A 254 -6.87 -1.17 38.63
CA LEU A 254 -5.63 -1.69 39.23
C LEU A 254 -5.92 -2.40 40.56
N ASP A 255 -5.52 -3.67 40.65
CA ASP A 255 -5.74 -4.53 41.80
C ASP A 255 -4.42 -4.80 42.57
N GLY A 256 -3.29 -4.71 41.87
CA GLY A 256 -1.96 -4.83 42.44
C GLY A 256 -0.87 -4.79 41.37
N GLN A 257 0.38 -4.92 41.79
CA GLN A 257 1.52 -5.00 40.89
C GLN A 257 2.63 -5.85 41.48
N GLU A 258 3.46 -6.41 40.61
CA GLU A 258 4.71 -7.09 40.93
C GLU A 258 5.87 -6.35 40.30
N ILE A 259 6.98 -6.27 41.02
CA ILE A 259 8.23 -5.68 40.53
C ILE A 259 9.36 -6.67 40.77
N LEU A 260 10.05 -7.06 39.69
CA LEU A 260 11.26 -7.86 39.77
C LEU A 260 12.45 -6.93 40.04
N LYS A 261 13.10 -7.09 41.19
CA LYS A 261 14.24 -6.27 41.61
C LYS A 261 15.47 -7.10 41.89
N SER A 262 16.65 -6.54 41.67
CA SER A 262 17.91 -7.07 42.22
C SER A 262 18.18 -6.42 43.57
N ILE A 263 18.23 -7.22 44.63
CA ILE A 263 18.49 -6.79 46.00
C ILE A 263 19.67 -7.60 46.52
N ASN A 264 20.79 -6.91 46.81
CA ASN A 264 22.03 -7.53 47.29
C ASN A 264 22.53 -8.68 46.38
N GLY A 265 22.38 -8.52 45.06
CA GLY A 265 22.80 -9.53 44.07
C GLY A 265 21.79 -10.65 43.81
N SER A 266 20.68 -10.72 44.54
CA SER A 266 19.61 -11.71 44.33
C SER A 266 18.39 -11.07 43.68
N LYS A 267 17.82 -11.72 42.65
CA LYS A 267 16.53 -11.32 42.06
C LYS A 267 15.39 -11.69 43.01
N ARG A 268 14.45 -10.77 43.21
CA ARG A 268 13.28 -10.93 44.09
C ARG A 268 12.04 -10.33 43.45
N ILE A 269 10.90 -10.99 43.63
CA ILE A 269 9.59 -10.45 43.26
C ILE A 269 8.99 -9.74 44.48
N LEU A 270 8.69 -8.45 44.32
CA LEU A 270 7.98 -7.65 45.32
C LEU A 270 6.55 -7.44 44.85
N THR A 271 5.57 -7.90 45.63
CA THR A 271 4.14 -7.75 45.32
C THR A 271 3.52 -6.64 46.16
N TYR A 272 2.80 -5.74 45.50
CA TYR A 272 2.11 -4.61 46.10
C TYR A 272 0.61 -4.74 45.82
N ASN A 273 -0.21 -4.37 46.81
CA ASN A 273 -1.66 -4.30 46.61
C ASN A 273 -2.07 -3.02 45.84
N LYS A 274 -3.36 -2.87 45.53
CA LYS A 274 -3.94 -1.69 44.87
C LYS A 274 -3.67 -0.33 45.53
N THR A 275 -3.30 -0.28 46.82
CA THR A 275 -2.95 0.98 47.52
C THR A 275 -1.45 1.26 47.48
N GLY A 276 -0.65 0.42 46.82
CA GLY A 276 0.81 0.52 46.79
C GLY A 276 1.51 0.00 48.05
N LYS A 277 0.80 -0.70 48.96
CA LYS A 277 1.42 -1.32 50.14
C LYS A 277 2.09 -2.63 49.73
N LEU A 278 3.36 -2.81 50.10
CA LEU A 278 4.08 -4.07 49.94
C LEU A 278 3.40 -5.16 50.78
N ILE A 279 3.06 -6.28 50.14
CA ILE A 279 2.40 -7.42 50.79
C ILE A 279 3.23 -8.71 50.73
N LYS A 280 4.14 -8.85 49.76
CA LYS A 280 5.04 -10.01 49.63
C LYS A 280 6.40 -9.60 49.09
N ASN A 281 7.43 -10.37 49.46
CA ASN A 281 8.81 -10.21 48.99
C ASN A 281 9.46 -11.59 48.91
N GLU A 282 9.45 -12.20 47.73
CA GLU A 282 9.81 -13.59 47.51
C GLU A 282 11.09 -13.67 46.64
N PRO A 283 11.99 -14.66 46.86
CA PRO A 283 13.09 -14.91 45.94
C PRO A 283 12.54 -15.25 44.53
N PHE A 284 13.20 -14.77 43.48
CA PHE A 284 12.88 -15.17 42.11
C PHE A 284 13.60 -16.47 41.77
N GLU A 285 12.85 -17.56 41.66
CA GLU A 285 13.36 -18.85 41.21
C GLU A 285 13.01 -19.04 39.73
N VAL A 286 14.02 -19.27 38.89
CA VAL A 286 13.80 -19.68 37.51
C VAL A 286 13.43 -21.16 37.55
N ALA A 287 12.24 -21.53 37.06
CA ALA A 287 11.88 -22.94 36.92
C ALA A 287 12.92 -23.65 36.03
N GLN A 288 13.50 -24.75 36.51
CA GLN A 288 14.62 -25.46 35.87
C GLN A 288 14.28 -26.18 34.54
N ASP A 289 13.06 -26.09 34.02
CA ASP A 289 12.60 -26.92 32.89
C ASP A 289 12.79 -26.31 31.49
N GLN A 290 13.76 -25.40 31.29
CA GLN A 290 14.14 -24.93 29.95
C GLN A 290 15.66 -24.78 29.77
N LEU A 291 16.40 -25.88 29.95
CA LEU A 291 17.74 -26.09 29.37
C LEU A 291 17.70 -27.25 28.37
#